data_AF-A0A3L7VFG7-F1
#
_entry.id   AF-A0A3L7VFG7-F1
#
_cell.length_a   1.000
_cell.length_b   1.000
_cell.length_c   1.000
_cell.angle_alpha   90.00
_cell.angle_beta   90.00
_cell.angle_gamma   90.00
#
_symmetry.space_group_name_H-M   'P 1'
#
loop_
_entity.id
_entity.type
_entity.pdbx_description
1 polymer ?
#
loop_
_entity_poly.entity_id
_entity_poly.type
_entity_poly.pdbx_seq_one_letter_code
_entity_poly.pdbx_strand_id
1 'polypeptide(L)'
;MSNRFAELRAILADVRARWMRRAFLRAWALGAATAAAMLLVGLLAAWLIAREGVPLVLAVLAAVAVAITSLVFALLPLRQPPTDQQIARFIEEQAGGLDDVLVTAVEKGRAGPSPMTEQLVANAIKSARALQGDAIISPDTRKRALAGAALGSLALVVSAGFFAPSAGRAADVVGTYLFPKRYVIEVVPGSVKVRAGRPLTVVARIPG
;
A
#
# COMPACT_ATOMS: atom_id res chain seq x y z
N MET A 1 35.69 16.05 8.92
CA MET A 1 34.36 16.42 9.42
C MET A 1 34.40 16.39 10.93
N SER A 2 34.02 17.48 11.62
CA SER A 2 34.02 17.53 13.08
C SER A 2 33.06 16.48 13.66
N ASN A 3 33.49 15.72 14.66
CA ASN A 3 32.74 14.61 15.28
C ASN A 3 31.31 15.04 15.70
N ARG A 4 31.16 16.31 16.12
CA ARG A 4 29.90 16.93 16.52
C ARG A 4 28.88 17.07 15.37
N PHE A 5 29.31 17.37 14.15
CA PHE A 5 28.39 17.48 13.02
C PHE A 5 27.85 16.10 12.57
N ALA A 6 28.62 15.04 12.78
CA ALA A 6 28.14 13.67 12.60
C ALA A 6 27.09 13.30 13.66
N GLU A 7 27.32 13.70 14.91
CA GLU A 7 26.36 13.50 16.01
C GLU A 7 25.02 14.22 15.76
N LEU A 8 25.07 15.50 15.34
CA LEU A 8 23.85 16.25 14.98
C LEU A 8 23.07 15.57 13.85
N ARG A 9 23.76 15.08 12.82
CA ARG A 9 23.11 14.32 11.73
C ARG A 9 22.50 13.00 12.21
N ALA A 10 23.14 12.30 13.14
CA ALA A 10 22.59 11.07 13.72
C ALA A 10 21.28 11.37 14.48
N ILE A 11 21.24 12.45 15.25
CA ILE A 11 20.03 12.93 15.93
C ILE A 11 18.91 13.23 14.93
N LEU A 12 19.20 13.99 13.87
CA LEU A 12 18.22 14.34 12.84
C LEU A 12 17.73 13.10 12.07
N ALA A 13 18.63 12.15 11.78
CA ALA A 13 18.29 10.90 11.11
C ALA A 13 17.33 10.04 11.94
N ASP A 14 17.52 9.99 13.25
CA ASP A 14 16.62 9.26 14.14
C ASP A 14 15.23 9.91 14.24
N VAL A 15 15.17 11.25 14.35
CA VAL A 15 13.89 12.00 14.28
C VAL A 15 13.19 11.75 12.94
N ARG A 16 13.92 11.82 11.82
CA ARG A 16 13.40 11.49 10.49
C ARG A 16 12.83 10.07 10.46
N ALA A 17 13.54 9.08 10.99
CA ALA A 17 13.08 7.69 11.01
C ALA A 17 11.80 7.51 11.84
N ARG A 18 11.67 8.19 12.99
CA ARG A 18 10.44 8.17 13.81
C ARG A 18 9.27 8.84 13.08
N TRP A 19 9.51 9.98 12.43
CA TRP A 19 8.50 10.69 11.65
C TRP A 19 8.03 9.85 10.45
N MET A 20 8.96 9.31 9.66
CA MET A 20 8.64 8.46 8.51
C MET A 20 7.87 7.21 8.92
N ARG A 21 8.23 6.56 10.04
CA ARG A 21 7.45 5.43 10.58
C ARG A 21 6.00 5.80 10.88
N ARG A 22 5.77 6.96 11.49
CA ARG A 22 4.41 7.45 11.80
C ARG A 22 3.64 7.79 10.53
N ALA A 23 4.28 8.51 9.61
CA ALA A 23 3.68 8.89 8.33
C ALA A 23 3.31 7.63 7.52
N PHE A 24 4.19 6.64 7.50
CA PHE A 24 3.95 5.33 6.88
C PHE A 24 2.74 4.60 7.50
N LEU A 25 2.68 4.46 8.82
CA LEU A 25 1.56 3.78 9.48
C LEU A 25 0.22 4.45 9.17
N ARG A 26 0.17 5.79 9.16
CA ARG A 26 -1.04 6.55 8.85
C ARG A 26 -1.45 6.42 7.39
N ALA A 27 -0.50 6.58 6.47
CA ALA A 27 -0.71 6.41 5.04
C ALA A 27 -1.17 4.99 4.70
N TRP A 28 -0.53 3.98 5.29
CA TRP A 28 -0.90 2.58 5.14
C TRP A 28 -2.31 2.31 5.68
N ALA A 29 -2.65 2.80 6.87
CA ALA A 29 -3.97 2.62 7.44
C ALA A 29 -5.08 3.15 6.51
N LEU A 30 -4.91 4.37 5.99
CA LEU A 30 -5.86 4.99 5.07
C LEU A 30 -5.88 4.28 3.70
N GLY A 31 -4.72 3.96 3.14
CA GLY A 31 -4.59 3.24 1.87
C GLY A 31 -5.20 1.83 1.93
N ALA A 32 -4.95 1.09 3.01
CA ALA A 32 -5.51 -0.24 3.22
C ALA A 32 -7.03 -0.19 3.43
N ALA A 33 -7.54 0.77 4.23
CA ALA A 33 -8.98 0.92 4.45
C ALA A 33 -9.73 1.31 3.16
N THR A 34 -9.18 2.23 2.36
CA THR A 34 -9.77 2.63 1.07
C THR A 34 -9.72 1.48 0.05
N ALA A 35 -8.59 0.77 -0.05
CA ALA A 35 -8.47 -0.41 -0.89
C ALA A 35 -9.47 -1.50 -0.48
N ALA A 36 -9.61 -1.77 0.82
CA ALA A 36 -10.59 -2.73 1.36
C ALA A 36 -12.03 -2.36 0.96
N ALA A 37 -12.40 -1.08 1.13
CA ALA A 37 -13.71 -0.58 0.73
C ALA A 37 -13.96 -0.75 -0.79
N MET A 38 -12.96 -0.46 -1.62
CA MET A 38 -13.07 -0.62 -3.09
C MET A 38 -13.22 -2.07 -3.51
N LEU A 39 -12.53 -3.00 -2.83
CA LEU A 39 -12.74 -4.44 -3.07
C LEU A 39 -14.15 -4.90 -2.68
N LEU A 40 -14.71 -4.39 -1.58
CA LEU A 40 -16.10 -4.69 -1.20
C LEU A 40 -17.11 -4.12 -2.20
N VAL A 41 -16.89 -2.91 -2.70
CA VAL A 41 -17.72 -2.33 -3.78
C VAL A 41 -17.62 -3.16 -5.05
N GLY A 42 -16.41 -3.59 -5.42
CA GLY A 42 -16.19 -4.50 -6.55
C GLY A 42 -16.87 -5.86 -6.36
N LEU A 43 -16.84 -6.41 -5.15
CA LEU A 43 -17.54 -7.64 -4.79
C LEU A 43 -19.05 -7.48 -4.98
N LEU A 44 -19.64 -6.39 -4.48
CA LEU A 44 -21.06 -6.09 -4.66
C LEU A 44 -21.42 -5.94 -6.15
N ALA A 45 -20.59 -5.25 -6.93
CA ALA A 45 -20.80 -5.12 -8.37
C ALA A 45 -20.77 -6.48 -9.09
N ALA A 46 -19.81 -7.36 -8.74
CA ALA A 46 -19.73 -8.73 -9.26
C ALA A 46 -20.95 -9.57 -8.88
N TRP A 47 -21.54 -9.32 -7.71
CA TRP A 47 -22.69 -10.10 -7.23
C TRP A 47 -24.03 -9.60 -7.79
N LEU A 48 -24.18 -8.29 -7.98
CA LEU A 48 -25.43 -7.67 -8.43
C LEU A 48 -25.54 -7.54 -9.95
N ILE A 49 -24.45 -7.20 -10.63
CA ILE A 49 -24.46 -6.76 -12.03
C ILE A 49 -23.67 -7.72 -12.92
N ALA A 50 -22.47 -8.11 -12.47
CA ALA A 50 -21.49 -8.79 -13.30
C ALA A 50 -21.27 -10.24 -12.83
N ARG A 51 -22.33 -11.05 -12.82
CA ARG A 51 -22.29 -12.40 -12.22
C ARG A 51 -21.40 -13.39 -12.97
N GLU A 52 -21.33 -13.27 -14.29
CA GLU A 52 -20.69 -14.25 -15.19
C GLU A 52 -20.05 -13.59 -16.42
N GLY A 53 -19.16 -14.34 -17.09
CA GLY A 53 -18.58 -13.98 -18.38
C GLY A 53 -17.66 -12.75 -18.35
N VAL A 54 -17.57 -12.05 -19.48
CA VAL A 54 -16.68 -10.89 -19.68
C VAL A 54 -16.98 -9.72 -18.71
N PRO A 55 -18.25 -9.38 -18.40
CA PRO A 55 -18.55 -8.32 -17.44
C PRO A 55 -17.93 -8.58 -16.06
N LEU A 56 -17.92 -9.83 -15.60
CA LEU A 56 -17.28 -10.22 -14.32
C LEU A 56 -15.79 -9.90 -14.35
N VAL A 57 -15.11 -10.25 -15.45
CA VAL A 57 -13.68 -10.00 -15.64
C VAL A 57 -13.38 -8.51 -15.56
N LEU A 58 -14.15 -7.68 -16.27
CA LEU A 58 -13.96 -6.22 -16.25
C LEU A 58 -14.21 -5.62 -14.86
N ALA A 59 -15.27 -6.06 -14.17
CA ALA A 59 -15.56 -5.60 -12.82
C ALA A 59 -14.45 -5.97 -11.83
N VAL A 60 -13.93 -7.20 -11.91
CA VAL A 60 -12.82 -7.67 -11.07
C VAL A 60 -11.56 -6.87 -11.35
N LEU A 61 -11.19 -6.70 -12.63
CA LEU A 61 -10.01 -5.94 -13.04
C LEU A 61 -10.09 -4.48 -12.57
N ALA A 62 -11.24 -3.83 -12.75
CA ALA A 62 -11.46 -2.46 -12.29
C ALA A 62 -11.31 -2.34 -10.77
N ALA A 63 -11.94 -3.24 -10.00
CA ALA A 63 -11.85 -3.24 -8.54
C ALA A 63 -10.41 -3.43 -8.05
N VAL A 64 -9.67 -4.38 -8.63
CA VAL A 64 -8.27 -4.61 -8.31
C VAL A 64 -7.40 -3.41 -8.67
N ALA A 65 -7.59 -2.84 -9.87
CA ALA A 65 -6.84 -1.67 -10.32
C ALA A 65 -7.05 -0.47 -9.39
N VAL A 66 -8.30 -0.19 -9.00
CA VAL A 66 -8.63 0.91 -8.07
C VAL A 66 -8.08 0.65 -6.67
N ALA A 67 -8.12 -0.59 -6.18
CA ALA A 67 -7.53 -0.95 -4.88
C ALA A 67 -6.00 -0.75 -4.87
N ILE A 68 -5.31 -1.20 -5.91
CA ILE A 68 -3.86 -0.98 -6.07
C ILE A 68 -3.55 0.51 -6.17
N THR A 69 -4.30 1.25 -6.99
CA THR A 69 -4.11 2.69 -7.19
C THR A 69 -4.26 3.43 -5.86
N SER A 70 -5.30 3.13 -5.09
CA SER A 70 -5.52 3.72 -3.76
C SER A 70 -4.31 3.54 -2.84
N LEU A 71 -3.73 2.33 -2.83
CA LEU A 71 -2.56 2.03 -2.00
C LEU A 71 -1.30 2.77 -2.49
N VAL A 72 -1.08 2.80 -3.81
CA VAL A 72 0.05 3.50 -4.42
C VAL A 72 -0.02 4.99 -4.12
N PHE A 73 -1.17 5.63 -4.34
CA PHE A 73 -1.34 7.07 -4.09
C PHE A 73 -1.23 7.42 -2.61
N ALA A 74 -1.67 6.55 -1.70
CA ALA A 74 -1.48 6.76 -0.26
C ALA A 74 0.00 6.73 0.13
N LEU A 75 0.81 5.88 -0.50
CA LEU A 75 2.23 5.70 -0.18
C LEU A 75 3.18 6.59 -1.01
N LEU A 76 2.72 7.14 -2.14
CA LEU A 76 3.52 7.94 -3.06
C LEU A 76 4.25 9.12 -2.39
N PRO A 77 3.62 9.90 -1.46
CA PRO A 77 4.28 11.02 -0.81
C PRO A 77 5.49 10.61 0.05
N LEU A 78 5.54 9.35 0.49
CA LEU A 78 6.63 8.85 1.35
C LEU A 78 7.90 8.52 0.56
N ARG A 79 7.86 8.57 -0.78
CA ARG A 79 9.01 8.30 -1.64
C ARG A 79 10.08 9.40 -1.54
N GLN A 80 9.69 10.61 -1.15
CA GLN A 80 10.61 11.73 -0.98
C GLN A 80 10.83 11.98 0.52
N PRO A 81 11.93 11.46 1.11
CA PRO A 81 12.20 11.70 2.51
C PRO A 81 12.50 13.19 2.76
N PRO A 82 12.04 13.76 3.89
CA PRO A 82 12.29 15.16 4.22
C PRO A 82 13.79 15.41 4.45
N THR A 83 14.28 16.54 3.94
CA THR A 83 15.68 16.97 4.07
C THR A 83 16.05 17.30 5.52
N ASP A 84 17.35 17.30 5.87
CA ASP A 84 17.79 17.63 7.24
C ASP A 84 17.30 19.02 7.68
N GLN A 85 17.21 19.96 6.74
CA GLN A 85 16.75 21.33 6.99
C GLN A 85 15.25 21.38 7.30
N GLN A 86 14.44 20.61 6.58
CA GLN A 86 13.00 20.48 6.87
C GLN A 86 12.77 19.83 8.24
N ILE A 87 13.57 18.83 8.61
CA ILE A 87 13.49 18.20 9.93
C ILE A 87 13.92 19.16 11.04
N ALA A 88 15.01 19.93 10.83
CA ALA A 88 15.46 20.93 11.79
C ALA A 88 14.36 21.99 12.04
N ARG A 89 13.78 22.53 10.97
CA ARG A 89 12.68 23.50 11.06
C ARG A 89 11.44 22.92 11.74
N PHE A 90 11.08 21.68 11.41
CA PHE A 90 9.97 20.99 12.05
C PHE A 90 10.19 20.81 13.57
N ILE A 91 11.41 20.49 13.99
CA ILE A 91 11.74 20.35 15.42
C ILE A 91 11.57 21.71 16.13
N GLU A 92 12.05 22.79 15.53
CA GLU A 92 11.90 24.15 16.09
C GLU A 92 10.44 24.59 16.17
N GLU A 93 9.65 24.35 15.12
CA GLU A 93 8.21 24.67 15.08
C GLU A 93 7.40 23.90 16.14
N GLN A 94 7.79 22.65 16.45
CA GLN A 94 7.11 21.84 17.46
C GLN A 94 7.55 22.13 18.90
N ALA A 95 8.81 22.49 19.09
CA ALA A 95 9.37 22.76 20.41
C ALA A 95 9.07 24.18 20.91
N GLY A 96 9.10 25.17 20.00
CA GLY A 96 9.10 26.58 20.35
C GLY A 96 10.40 27.03 21.04
N GLY A 97 10.77 28.30 20.88
CA GLY A 97 11.85 28.93 21.65
C GLY A 97 13.29 28.52 21.29
N LEU A 98 13.51 28.00 20.08
CA LEU A 98 14.86 27.68 19.58
C LEU A 98 15.45 28.70 18.60
N ASP A 99 14.75 29.78 18.28
CA ASP A 99 15.24 30.92 17.48
C ASP A 99 16.16 30.55 16.30
N ASP A 100 15.73 29.61 15.44
CA ASP A 100 16.44 29.10 14.26
C ASP A 100 17.84 28.48 14.52
N VAL A 101 18.16 28.10 15.76
CA VAL A 101 19.47 27.53 16.14
C VAL A 101 19.78 26.21 15.42
N LEU A 102 18.80 25.30 15.28
CA LEU A 102 18.98 24.01 14.59
C LEU A 102 19.08 24.20 13.09
N VAL A 103 18.25 25.05 12.50
CA VAL A 103 18.29 25.35 11.05
C VAL A 103 19.64 25.98 10.69
N THR A 104 20.08 26.97 11.45
CA THR A 104 21.36 27.66 11.24
C THR A 104 22.55 26.69 11.45
N ALA A 105 22.48 25.81 12.44
CA ALA A 105 23.53 24.80 12.66
C ALA A 105 23.64 23.80 11.51
N VAL A 106 22.52 23.37 10.91
CA VAL A 106 22.53 22.48 9.75
C VAL A 106 23.08 23.17 8.51
N GLU A 107 22.71 24.44 8.28
CA GLU A 107 23.17 25.22 7.14
C GLU A 107 24.68 25.51 7.23
N LYS A 108 25.13 26.08 8.36
CA LYS A 108 26.55 26.42 8.56
C LYS A 108 27.44 25.19 8.73
N GLY A 109 26.92 24.10 9.29
CA GLY A 109 27.63 22.83 9.40
C GLY A 109 27.93 22.16 8.05
N ARG A 110 27.14 22.45 7.01
CA ARG A 110 27.43 22.01 5.62
C ARG A 110 28.55 22.82 4.96
N ALA A 111 28.70 24.09 5.33
CA ALA A 111 29.70 24.99 4.75
C ALA A 111 31.14 24.70 5.20
N GLY A 112 31.33 23.91 6.27
CA GLY A 112 32.64 23.48 6.75
C GLY A 112 32.89 23.79 8.23
N PRO A 113 33.90 23.15 8.83
CA PRO A 113 34.22 23.35 10.24
C PRO A 113 34.86 24.73 10.47
N SER A 114 34.26 25.52 11.35
CA SER A 114 34.85 26.74 11.93
C SER A 114 34.64 26.71 13.44
N PRO A 115 35.48 27.38 14.25
CA PRO A 115 35.32 27.43 15.71
C PRO A 115 33.92 27.91 16.14
N MET A 116 33.36 28.87 15.40
CA MET A 116 32.00 29.37 15.60
C MET A 116 30.94 28.33 15.22
N THR A 117 31.14 27.61 14.10
CA THR A 117 30.25 26.51 13.68
C THR A 117 30.23 25.39 14.71
N GLU A 118 31.37 25.06 15.34
CA GLU A 118 31.45 24.00 16.34
C GLU A 118 30.71 24.34 17.64
N GLN A 119 30.74 25.61 18.06
CA GLN A 119 29.95 26.09 19.19
C GLN A 119 28.45 26.10 18.84
N LEU A 120 28.09 26.52 17.64
CA LEU A 120 26.70 26.51 17.18
C LEU A 120 26.14 25.09 17.11
N VAL A 121 26.89 24.13 16.57
CA VAL A 121 26.51 22.72 16.53
C VAL A 121 26.41 22.12 17.94
N ALA A 122 27.31 22.49 18.87
CA ALA A 122 27.23 22.03 20.25
C ALA A 122 25.98 22.56 20.97
N ASN A 123 25.64 23.83 20.78
CA ASN A 123 24.40 24.41 21.30
C ASN A 123 23.17 23.72 20.69
N ALA A 124 23.16 23.48 19.37
CA ALA A 124 22.10 22.76 18.70
C ALA A 124 21.92 21.31 19.22
N ILE A 125 23.01 20.58 19.48
CA ILE A 125 22.96 19.24 20.09
C ILE A 125 22.38 19.30 21.50
N LYS A 126 22.81 20.27 22.32
CA LYS A 126 22.30 20.45 23.68
C LYS A 126 20.80 20.72 23.67
N SER A 127 20.33 21.62 22.83
CA SER A 127 18.91 21.93 22.69
C SER A 127 18.12 20.74 22.12
N ALA A 128 18.65 20.03 21.11
CA ALA A 128 18.02 18.83 20.58
C ALA A 128 17.90 17.71 21.61
N ARG A 129 18.90 17.51 22.47
CA ARG A 129 18.87 16.51 23.56
C ARG A 129 17.88 16.89 24.67
N ALA A 130 17.79 18.16 25.03
CA ALA A 130 16.80 18.65 25.98
C ALA A 130 15.37 18.35 25.49
N LEU A 131 15.14 18.49 24.18
CA LEU A 131 13.89 18.09 23.54
C LEU A 131 13.74 16.56 23.47
N GLN A 132 14.77 15.79 23.15
CA GLN A 132 14.63 14.33 23.12
C GLN A 132 14.20 13.72 24.46
N GLY A 133 14.54 14.36 25.58
CA GLY A 133 14.13 13.94 26.92
C GLY A 133 12.66 14.22 27.24
N ASP A 134 12.09 15.31 26.70
CA ASP A 134 10.76 15.81 27.06
C ASP A 134 9.73 15.74 25.91
N ALA A 135 10.16 15.46 24.68
CA ALA A 135 9.43 15.92 23.49
C ALA A 135 8.99 14.81 22.51
N ILE A 136 7.67 14.82 22.27
CA ILE A 136 7.01 14.81 20.93
C ILE A 136 6.41 13.47 20.44
N ILE A 137 6.47 12.39 21.22
CA ILE A 137 5.71 11.16 20.90
C ILE A 137 4.98 10.61 22.13
N SER A 138 3.79 11.14 22.43
CA SER A 138 2.88 10.47 23.35
C SER A 138 2.70 9.01 22.90
N PRO A 139 2.88 8.03 23.80
CA PRO A 139 2.74 6.61 23.48
C PRO A 139 1.37 6.31 22.86
N ASP A 140 0.35 7.09 23.21
CA ASP A 140 -1.01 6.96 22.69
C ASP A 140 -1.13 7.28 21.21
N THR A 141 -0.43 8.31 20.71
CA THR A 141 -0.44 8.63 19.27
C THR A 141 0.22 7.53 18.45
N ARG A 142 1.27 6.91 18.99
CA ARG A 142 1.93 5.76 18.35
C ARG A 142 1.03 4.51 18.38
N LYS A 143 0.39 4.23 19.52
CA LYS A 143 -0.57 3.12 19.66
C LYS A 143 -1.76 3.28 18.71
N ARG A 144 -2.31 4.49 18.57
CA ARG A 144 -3.40 4.79 17.62
C ARG A 144 -2.99 4.59 16.17
N ALA A 145 -1.79 5.05 15.78
CA ALA A 145 -1.28 4.83 14.43
C ALA A 145 -1.07 3.33 14.13
N LEU A 146 -0.53 2.58 15.09
CA LEU A 146 -0.35 1.14 14.97
C LEU A 146 -1.69 0.40 14.91
N ALA A 147 -2.64 0.76 15.78
CA ALA A 147 -3.98 0.19 15.80
C ALA A 147 -4.72 0.47 14.48
N GLY A 148 -4.62 1.69 13.95
CA GLY A 148 -5.18 2.05 12.65
C GLY A 148 -4.58 1.22 11.51
N ALA A 149 -3.26 1.03 11.50
CA ALA A 149 -2.58 0.20 10.51
C ALA A 149 -2.98 -1.29 10.63
N ALA A 150 -3.12 -1.80 11.85
CA ALA A 150 -3.56 -3.17 12.11
C ALA A 150 -5.01 -3.39 11.65
N LEU A 151 -5.93 -2.48 12.00
CA LEU A 151 -7.33 -2.52 11.57
C LEU A 151 -7.46 -2.38 10.05
N GLY A 152 -6.72 -1.46 9.42
CA GLY A 152 -6.71 -1.31 7.97
C GLY A 152 -6.21 -2.57 7.27
N SER A 153 -5.16 -3.20 7.81
CA SER A 153 -4.63 -4.46 7.28
C SER A 153 -5.63 -5.60 7.43
N LEU A 154 -6.28 -5.71 8.60
CA LEU A 154 -7.31 -6.70 8.85
C LEU A 154 -8.49 -6.54 7.87
N ALA A 155 -8.98 -5.31 7.71
CA ALA A 155 -10.05 -5.00 6.76
C ALA A 155 -9.66 -5.40 5.34
N LEU A 156 -8.44 -5.06 4.90
CA LEU A 156 -7.95 -5.42 3.58
C LEU A 156 -7.87 -6.94 3.37
N VAL A 157 -7.33 -7.68 4.33
CA VAL A 157 -7.23 -9.15 4.27
C VAL A 157 -8.61 -9.79 4.21
N VAL A 158 -9.54 -9.34 5.05
CA VAL A 158 -10.92 -9.85 5.08
C VAL A 158 -11.61 -9.56 3.75
N SER A 159 -11.58 -8.31 3.28
CA SER A 159 -12.17 -7.92 1.99
C SER A 159 -11.55 -8.68 0.82
N ALA A 160 -10.23 -8.88 0.80
CA ALA A 160 -9.56 -9.68 -0.22
C ALA A 160 -9.99 -11.15 -0.17
N GLY A 161 -10.14 -11.73 1.03
CA GLY A 161 -10.63 -13.10 1.21
C GLY A 161 -12.05 -13.29 0.65
N PHE A 162 -12.96 -12.35 0.89
CA PHE A 162 -14.31 -12.38 0.32
C PHE A 162 -14.33 -12.10 -1.19
N PHE A 163 -13.40 -11.30 -1.69
CA PHE A 163 -13.28 -10.99 -3.12
C PHE A 163 -12.61 -12.11 -3.93
N ALA A 164 -11.76 -12.93 -3.30
CA ALA A 164 -10.96 -13.96 -3.95
C ALA A 164 -11.77 -14.96 -4.81
N PRO A 165 -12.95 -15.47 -4.39
CA PRO A 165 -13.76 -16.35 -5.24
C PRO A 165 -14.23 -15.68 -6.54
N SER A 166 -14.58 -14.39 -6.50
CA SER A 166 -14.95 -13.63 -7.69
C SER A 166 -13.74 -13.42 -8.62
N ALA A 167 -12.57 -13.18 -8.05
CA ALA A 167 -11.33 -13.10 -8.81
C ALA A 167 -10.95 -14.44 -9.46
N GLY A 168 -11.12 -15.57 -8.75
CA GLY A 168 -10.91 -16.91 -9.28
C GLY A 168 -11.82 -17.20 -10.47
N ARG A 169 -13.13 -16.93 -10.33
CA ARG A 169 -14.09 -17.09 -11.44
C ARG A 169 -13.72 -16.21 -12.65
N ALA A 170 -13.31 -14.97 -12.43
CA ALA A 170 -12.83 -14.11 -13.51
C ALA A 170 -11.59 -14.70 -14.20
N ALA A 171 -10.64 -15.25 -13.43
CA ALA A 171 -9.46 -15.91 -13.97
C ALA A 171 -9.82 -17.15 -14.80
N ASP A 172 -10.80 -17.95 -14.36
CA ASP A 172 -11.30 -19.11 -15.12
C ASP A 172 -11.94 -18.70 -16.45
N VAL A 173 -12.72 -17.61 -16.45
CA VAL A 173 -13.29 -17.03 -17.68
C VAL A 173 -12.16 -16.63 -18.62
N VAL A 174 -11.20 -15.84 -18.14
CA VAL A 174 -10.03 -15.42 -18.94
C VAL A 174 -9.26 -16.63 -19.47
N GLY A 175 -9.02 -17.63 -18.62
CA GLY A 175 -8.32 -18.87 -18.99
C GLY A 175 -9.05 -19.64 -20.08
N THR A 176 -10.38 -19.67 -20.07
CA THR A 176 -11.19 -20.31 -21.11
C THR A 176 -11.06 -19.60 -22.46
N TYR A 177 -10.97 -18.26 -22.47
CA TYR A 177 -10.78 -17.48 -23.70
C TYR A 177 -9.35 -17.55 -24.24
N LEU A 178 -8.34 -17.51 -23.37
CA LEU A 178 -6.93 -17.52 -23.77
C LEU A 178 -6.42 -18.94 -24.08
N PHE A 179 -6.94 -19.94 -23.38
CA PHE A 179 -6.56 -21.35 -23.52
C PHE A 179 -7.81 -22.22 -23.72
N PRO A 180 -8.48 -22.10 -24.87
CA PRO A 180 -9.69 -22.87 -25.13
C PRO A 180 -9.38 -24.37 -25.11
N LYS A 181 -9.94 -25.08 -24.14
CA LYS A 181 -9.95 -26.55 -24.17
C LYS A 181 -10.87 -26.99 -25.30
N ARG A 182 -10.31 -27.58 -26.35
CA ARG A 182 -11.08 -28.17 -27.43
C ARG A 182 -11.66 -29.49 -26.93
N TYR A 183 -12.96 -29.52 -26.65
CA TYR A 183 -13.66 -30.77 -26.38
C TYR A 183 -14.02 -31.41 -27.72
N VAL A 184 -13.56 -32.64 -27.95
CA VAL A 184 -14.07 -33.47 -29.04
C VAL A 184 -15.31 -34.17 -28.51
N ILE A 185 -16.43 -34.06 -29.21
CA ILE A 185 -17.64 -34.83 -28.88
C ILE A 185 -17.74 -35.92 -29.94
N GLU A 186 -17.59 -37.17 -29.52
CA GLU A 186 -17.85 -38.31 -30.39
C GLU A 186 -19.32 -38.68 -30.31
N VAL A 187 -19.99 -38.72 -31.47
CA VAL A 187 -21.41 -39.08 -31.59
C VAL A 187 -21.51 -40.40 -32.35
N VAL A 188 -22.17 -41.39 -31.75
CA VAL A 188 -22.38 -42.73 -32.32
C VAL A 188 -23.88 -43.06 -32.35
N PRO A 189 -24.45 -43.47 -33.50
CA PRO A 189 -23.81 -43.50 -34.82
C PRO A 189 -23.71 -42.08 -35.41
N GLY A 190 -22.58 -41.77 -36.06
CA GLY A 190 -22.34 -40.46 -36.68
C GLY A 190 -23.33 -40.16 -37.81
N SER A 191 -23.12 -40.71 -39.00
CA SER A 191 -24.07 -40.60 -40.12
C SER A 191 -24.67 -41.96 -40.43
N VAL A 192 -25.99 -42.09 -40.24
CA VAL A 192 -26.73 -43.33 -40.52
C VAL A 192 -28.07 -43.04 -41.19
N LYS A 193 -28.46 -43.87 -42.16
CA LYS A 193 -29.79 -43.81 -42.78
C LYS A 193 -30.77 -44.64 -41.94
N VAL A 194 -31.84 -44.01 -41.47
CA VAL A 194 -32.88 -44.66 -40.68
C VAL A 194 -34.16 -44.76 -41.51
N ARG A 195 -34.79 -45.93 -41.49
CA ARG A 195 -36.09 -46.12 -42.13
C ARG A 195 -37.17 -45.41 -41.32
N ALA A 196 -38.13 -44.77 -41.99
CA ALA A 196 -39.25 -44.10 -41.35
C ALA A 196 -39.98 -45.03 -40.35
N GLY A 197 -40.24 -44.53 -39.14
CA GLY A 197 -40.90 -45.28 -38.07
C GLY A 197 -40.01 -46.19 -37.22
N ARG A 198 -38.68 -46.24 -37.46
CA ARG A 198 -37.74 -46.99 -36.61
C ARG A 198 -37.04 -46.07 -35.60
N PRO A 199 -36.93 -46.46 -34.32
CA PRO A 199 -36.19 -45.69 -33.34
C PRO A 199 -34.68 -45.77 -33.64
N LEU A 200 -33.98 -44.65 -33.41
CA LEU A 200 -32.51 -44.55 -33.46
C LEU A 200 -32.00 -44.08 -32.09
N THR A 201 -31.07 -44.84 -31.51
CA THR A 201 -30.34 -44.41 -30.32
C THR A 201 -29.10 -43.64 -30.75
N VAL A 202 -28.96 -42.40 -30.26
CA VAL A 202 -27.77 -41.57 -30.46
C VAL A 202 -27.06 -41.45 -29.12
N VAL A 203 -25.78 -41.81 -29.09
CA VAL A 203 -24.91 -41.73 -27.92
C VAL A 203 -23.86 -40.66 -28.21
N ALA A 204 -23.77 -39.65 -27.35
CA ALA A 204 -22.69 -38.67 -27.37
C ALA A 204 -21.75 -38.94 -26.19
N ARG A 205 -20.45 -39.02 -26.47
CA ARG A 205 -19.41 -39.16 -25.45
C ARG A 205 -18.34 -38.09 -25.62
N ILE A 206 -17.78 -37.64 -24.49
CA ILE A 206 -16.60 -36.80 -24.46
C ILE A 206 -15.44 -37.75 -24.17
N PRO A 207 -14.52 -38.01 -25.12
CA PRO A 207 -13.31 -38.77 -24.83
C PRO A 207 -12.51 -37.98 -23.78
N GLY A 208 -12.18 -38.65 -22.68
CA GLY A 208 -11.41 -38.08 -21.57
C GLY A 208 -9.97 -37.76 -21.95
#